data_AF-A0A1C6K4J8-F1
#
_entry.id   AF-A0A1C6K4J8-F1
#
_cell.length_a   1.000
_cell.length_b   1.000
_cell.length_c   1.000
_cell.angle_alpha   90.00
_cell.angle_beta   90.00
_cell.angle_gamma   90.00
#
_symmetry.space_group_name_H-M   'P 1'
#
loop_
_entity.id
_entity.type
_entity.pdbx_description
1 polymer ?
#
loop_
_entity_poly.entity_id
_entity_poly.type
_entity_poly.pdbx_seq_one_letter_code
_entity_poly.pdbx_strand_id
1 'polypeptide(L)' 'MGKICDLLDLILRKDNLNEAYKQVKRNKGKGGIDGMQVDELLPFLRENQETLIQEIREGRYKPNPVRRVEIPKEAKGKF' A
#
# COMPACT_ATOMS: atom_id res chain seq x y z
N MET A 1 14.69 0.16 -30.74
CA MET A 1 14.70 1.14 -29.62
C MET A 1 13.97 0.49 -28.45
N GLY A 2 14.68 -0.29 -27.63
CA GLY A 2 14.06 -0.93 -26.47
C GLY A 2 13.66 0.14 -25.46
N LYS A 3 12.39 0.16 -25.04
CA LYS A 3 11.97 0.98 -23.89
C LYS A 3 12.90 0.63 -22.74
N ILE A 4 13.64 1.62 -22.24
CA ILE A 4 14.16 1.56 -20.88
C ILE A 4 12.91 1.51 -20.00
N CYS A 5 12.61 0.35 -19.43
CA CYS A 5 11.58 0.22 -18.41
C CYS A 5 12.13 0.93 -17.17
N ASP A 6 11.59 2.10 -16.85
CA ASP A 6 11.97 2.78 -15.62
C ASP A 6 11.47 1.98 -14.40
N LEU A 7 12.02 2.30 -13.22
CA LEU A 7 11.65 1.61 -11.98
C LEU A 7 10.15 1.74 -11.67
N LEU A 8 9.53 2.85 -12.06
CA LEU A 8 8.10 3.09 -11.81
C LEU A 8 7.24 2.13 -12.65
N ASP A 9 7.61 1.92 -13.91
CA ASP A 9 7.00 0.93 -14.78
C ASP A 9 7.09 -0.47 -14.18
N LEU A 10 8.24 -0.84 -13.60
CA LEU A 10 8.43 -2.12 -12.92
C LEU A 10 7.56 -2.25 -11.65
N ILE A 11 7.46 -1.19 -10.84
CA ILE A 11 6.61 -1.14 -9.65
C ILE A 11 5.14 -1.35 -10.01
N LEU A 12 4.68 -0.74 -11.09
CA LEU A 12 3.27 -0.74 -11.51
C LEU A 12 2.86 -1.96 -12.34
N ARG A 13 3.75 -2.94 -12.55
CA ARG A 13 3.38 -4.17 -13.25
C ARG A 13 2.36 -4.97 -12.43
N LYS A 14 1.40 -5.57 -13.14
CA LYS A 14 0.30 -6.36 -12.55
C LYS A 14 0.80 -7.49 -11.66
N ASP A 15 1.86 -8.19 -12.05
CA ASP A 15 2.48 -9.25 -11.27
C ASP A 15 3.06 -8.70 -9.95
N ASN A 16 3.82 -7.60 -10.02
CA ASN A 16 4.37 -6.95 -8.83
C ASN A 16 3.28 -6.44 -7.87
N LEU A 17 2.25 -5.78 -8.39
CA LEU A 17 1.12 -5.29 -7.57
C LEU A 17 0.33 -6.43 -6.91
N ASN A 18 0.18 -7.57 -7.59
CA ASN A 18 -0.47 -8.75 -7.01
C ASN A 18 0.35 -9.34 -5.86
N GLU A 19 1.67 -9.42 -5.99
CA GLU A 19 2.55 -9.87 -4.89
C GLU A 19 2.52 -8.89 -3.71
N ALA A 20 2.50 -7.58 -3.99
CA ALA A 20 2.34 -6.56 -2.95
C ALA A 20 1.01 -6.71 -2.19
N TYR A 21 -0.12 -6.91 -2.90
CA TYR A 21 -1.42 -7.17 -2.28
C TYR A 21 -1.39 -8.41 -1.37
N LYS A 22 -0.83 -9.53 -1.84
CA LYS A 22 -0.71 -10.76 -1.04
C LYS A 22 0.10 -10.52 0.24
N GLN A 23 1.19 -9.77 0.14
CA GLN A 23 2.03 -9.42 1.29
C GLN A 23 1.28 -8.57 2.31
N VAL A 24 0.56 -7.53 1.87
CA VAL A 24 -0.25 -6.68 2.75
C VAL A 24 -1.32 -7.51 3.46
N LYS A 25 -2.01 -8.39 2.71
CA LYS A 25 -3.01 -9.29 3.27
C LYS A 25 -2.43 -10.24 4.32
N ARG A 26 -1.22 -10.75 4.10
CA ARG A 26 -0.50 -11.61 5.05
C ARG A 26 -0.13 -10.88 6.34
N ASN A 27 0.18 -9.58 6.27
CA ASN A 27 0.59 -8.78 7.43
C ASN A 27 -0.55 -8.49 8.41
N LYS A 28 -1.82 -8.58 7.97
CA LYS A 28 -3.02 -8.41 8.82
C LYS A 28 -3.03 -7.10 9.63
N GLY A 29 -2.51 -6.01 9.04
CA GLY A 29 -2.46 -4.70 9.68
C GLY A 29 -3.85 -4.13 10.00
N LYS A 30 -3.91 -3.18 10.94
CA LYS A 30 -5.12 -2.39 11.22
C LYS A 30 -5.29 -1.29 10.19
N GLY A 31 -6.53 -0.85 9.98
CA GLY A 31 -6.84 0.25 9.07
C GLY A 31 -6.11 1.55 9.41
N GLY A 32 -5.86 2.31 8.33
CA GLY A 32 -5.25 3.63 8.35
C GLY A 32 -6.21 4.70 8.85
N ILE A 33 -6.00 5.94 8.43
CA ILE A 33 -6.87 7.07 8.82
C ILE A 33 -8.26 7.01 8.15
N ASP A 34 -8.35 6.28 7.04
CA ASP A 34 -9.58 5.96 6.32
C ASP A 34 -10.40 4.82 6.97
N GLY A 35 -9.82 4.12 7.94
CA GLY A 35 -10.48 2.99 8.62
C GLY A 35 -10.60 1.72 7.79
N MET A 36 -10.04 1.67 6.58
CA MET A 36 -10.16 0.52 5.69
C MET A 36 -9.44 -0.71 6.26
N GLN A 37 -10.17 -1.79 6.42
CA GLN A 37 -9.66 -3.06 6.90
C GLN A 37 -9.08 -3.90 5.75
N VAL A 38 -8.20 -4.85 6.08
CA VAL A 38 -7.42 -5.60 5.08
C VAL A 38 -8.29 -6.49 4.18
N ASP A 39 -9.46 -6.89 4.65
CA ASP A 39 -10.49 -7.64 3.92
C ASP A 39 -11.25 -6.76 2.90
N GLU A 40 -11.35 -5.46 3.16
CA GLU A 40 -11.97 -4.47 2.25
C GLU A 40 -11.02 -4.05 1.11
N LEU A 41 -9.72 -4.31 1.24
CA LEU A 41 -8.70 -3.90 0.27
C LEU A 41 -8.92 -4.46 -1.14
N LEU A 42 -9.32 -5.73 -1.28
CA LEU A 42 -9.50 -6.34 -2.60
C LEU A 42 -10.70 -5.76 -3.37
N PRO A 43 -11.90 -5.66 -2.77
CA PRO A 43 -13.02 -4.93 -3.39
C PRO A 43 -12.61 -3.51 -3.82
N PHE A 44 -11.96 -2.75 -2.93
CA PHE A 44 -11.51 -1.41 -3.23
C PHE A 44 -10.55 -1.36 -4.44
N LEU A 45 -9.55 -2.23 -4.49
CA LEU A 45 -8.60 -2.28 -5.61
C LEU A 45 -9.29 -2.69 -6.92
N ARG A 46 -10.29 -3.57 -6.88
CA ARG A 46 -11.04 -3.93 -8.11
C ARG A 46 -11.74 -2.73 -8.74
N GLU A 47 -12.24 -1.82 -7.91
CA GLU A 47 -12.94 -0.61 -8.35
C GLU A 47 -12.00 0.55 -8.69
N ASN A 48 -10.86 0.68 -7.99
CA ASN A 48 -10.06 1.91 -8.00
C ASN A 48 -8.65 1.77 -8.59
N GLN A 49 -8.14 0.55 -8.84
CA GLN A 49 -6.73 0.35 -9.23
C GLN A 49 -6.31 1.10 -10.49
N GLU A 50 -7.18 1.21 -11.49
CA GLU A 50 -6.84 1.87 -12.76
C GLU A 50 -6.57 3.36 -12.54
N THR A 51 -7.46 4.03 -11.80
CA THR A 51 -7.30 5.43 -11.40
C THR A 51 -6.03 5.62 -10.57
N LEU A 52 -5.80 4.77 -9.57
CA LEU A 52 -4.60 4.85 -8.71
C LEU A 52 -3.31 4.70 -9.51
N ILE A 53 -3.24 3.71 -10.41
CA ILE A 53 -2.08 3.49 -11.27
C ILE A 53 -1.84 4.72 -12.15
N GLN A 54 -2.90 5.28 -12.74
CA GLN A 54 -2.78 6.46 -13.59
C GLN A 54 -2.30 7.69 -12.82
N GLU A 55 -2.86 7.95 -11.63
CA GLU A 55 -2.42 9.07 -10.79
C GLU A 55 -0.97 8.92 -10.32
N ILE A 56 -0.52 7.69 -10.02
CA ILE A 56 0.88 7.42 -9.66
C ILE A 56 1.79 7.67 -10.88
N ARG A 57 1.41 7.20 -12.07
CA ARG A 57 2.16 7.43 -13.31
C ARG A 57 2.33 8.91 -13.62
N GLU A 58 1.30 9.70 -13.37
CA GLU A 58 1.28 11.14 -13.66
C GLU A 58 1.78 12.00 -12.49
N GLY A 59 2.24 11.39 -11.39
CA GLY A 59 2.76 12.11 -10.22
C GLY A 59 1.70 12.91 -9.44
N ARG A 60 0.41 12.58 -9.60
CA ARG A 60 -0.71 13.25 -8.93
C ARG A 60 -1.19 12.55 -7.67
N TYR A 61 -0.86 11.27 -7.51
CA TYR A 61 -1.27 10.50 -6.34
C TYR A 61 -0.76 11.13 -5.05
N LYS A 62 -1.68 11.39 -4.11
CA LYS A 62 -1.38 11.92 -2.78
C LYS A 62 -1.69 10.85 -1.74
N PRO A 63 -0.68 10.24 -1.11
CA PRO A 63 -0.93 9.23 -0.10
C PRO A 63 -1.62 9.84 1.12
N ASN A 64 -2.51 9.07 1.75
CA ASN A 64 -3.11 9.45 3.02
C ASN A 64 -2.02 9.60 4.11
N PRO A 65 -2.19 10.54 5.06
CA PRO A 65 -1.30 10.63 6.21
C PRO A 65 -1.38 9.36 7.07
N VAL A 66 -0.27 9.02 7.74
CA VAL A 66 -0.22 7.85 8.62
C VAL A 66 -1.06 8.09 9.88
N ARG A 67 -1.89 7.11 10.25
CA ARG A 67 -2.65 7.14 11.51
C ARG A 67 -1.71 6.95 12.70
N ARG A 68 -1.67 7.93 13.61
CA ARG A 68 -0.96 7.78 14.89
C ARG A 68 -1.72 6.79 15.78
N VAL A 69 -0.96 5.88 16.37
CA VAL A 69 -1.44 4.96 17.40
C VAL A 69 -0.45 4.95 18.55
N GLU A 70 -0.95 5.00 19.77
CA GLU A 70 -0.13 4.81 20.96
C GLU A 70 0.03 3.30 21.19
N ILE A 71 1.28 2.84 21.19
CA ILE A 71 1.62 1.44 21.49
C ILE A 71 2.47 1.47 22.76
N PRO A 72 1.97 0.92 23.88
CA PRO A 72 2.78 0.79 25.08
C PRO A 72 3.97 -0.12 24.76
N LYS A 73 5.18 0.36 25.03
CA LYS A 73 6.39 -0.46 24.90
C LYS A 73 6.54 -1.29 26.16
N GLU A 74 6.97 -2.53 26.02
CA GLU A 74 7.35 -3.35 27.16
C GLU A 74 8.46 -2.65 27.96
N ALA A 75 8.30 -2.58 29.29
CA ALA A 75 9.34 -2.08 30.16
C ALA A 75 10.53 -3.05 30.11
N LYS A 76 11.64 -2.63 29.50
CA LYS A 76 12.90 -3.38 29.62
C LYS A 76 13.36 -3.31 31.07
N GLY A 77 13.86 -4.44 31.59
CA GLY A 77 14.14 -4.70 33.01
C GLY A 77 14.76 -3.54 33.78
N LYS A 78 14.32 -3.42 35.03
CA LYS A 78 14.94 -2.55 36.04
C LYS A 78 16.44 -2.89 36.12
N PHE A 79 17.29 -1.87 35.99
CA PHE A 79 18.71 -1.97 36.33
C PHE A 79 18.88 -2.23 37.82
#